data_AF-A0A7K0YXD4-F1
#
_entry.id   AF-A0A7K0YXD4-F1
#
_cell.length_a   1.000
_cell.length_b   1.000
_cell.length_c   1.000
_cell.angle_alpha   90.00
_cell.angle_beta   90.00
_cell.angle_gamma   90.00
#
_symmetry.space_group_name_H-M   'P 1'
#
loop_
_entity.id
_entity.type
_entity.pdbx_description
1 polymer ?
#
loop_
_entity_poly.entity_id
_entity_poly.type
_entity_poly.pdbx_seq_one_letter_code
_entity_poly.pdbx_strand_id
1 'polypeptide(L)'
;MTSINQSAQIQYEARNFARQIARAYVTSSSQELTSARIQAVTEAFAATSFASNKIDLPPKIEIHCSLNPCLSPNGKVEVIVSITSANSGRSVSATAVQTVDSWRSN
;
A
#
# COMPACT_ATOMS: atom_id res chain seq x y z
N MET A 1 -6.39 -21.50 -20.13
CA MET A 1 -5.39 -20.41 -19.92
C MET A 1 -5.85 -19.49 -18.78
N THR A 2 -5.82 -19.92 -17.51
CA THR A 2 -6.58 -19.22 -16.44
C THR A 2 -5.79 -18.94 -15.15
N SER A 3 -4.90 -19.84 -14.71
CA SER A 3 -4.17 -19.65 -13.43
C SER A 3 -3.03 -18.62 -13.51
N ILE A 4 -2.24 -18.62 -14.59
CA ILE A 4 -1.09 -17.68 -14.75
C ILE A 4 -1.59 -16.23 -14.79
N ASN A 5 -2.66 -15.96 -15.54
CA ASN A 5 -3.25 -14.62 -15.66
C ASN A 5 -3.78 -14.10 -14.31
N GLN A 6 -4.43 -14.94 -13.51
CA GLN A 6 -4.91 -14.55 -12.18
C GLN A 6 -3.75 -14.20 -11.24
N SER A 7 -2.64 -14.94 -11.30
CA SER A 7 -1.47 -14.66 -10.47
C SER A 7 -0.77 -13.36 -10.83
N ALA A 8 -0.69 -13.03 -12.13
CA ALA A 8 -0.14 -11.76 -12.60
C ALA A 8 -1.04 -10.59 -12.17
N GLN A 9 -2.36 -10.77 -12.25
CA GLN A 9 -3.34 -9.75 -11.87
C GLN A 9 -3.27 -9.41 -10.38
N ILE A 10 -3.31 -10.40 -9.48
CA ILE A 10 -3.23 -10.11 -8.04
C ILE A 10 -1.88 -9.51 -7.65
N GLN A 11 -0.78 -9.94 -8.27
CA GLN A 11 0.52 -9.34 -8.05
C GLN A 11 0.57 -7.87 -8.52
N TYR A 12 -0.09 -7.55 -9.62
CA TYR A 12 -0.24 -6.17 -10.11
C TYR A 12 -1.02 -5.32 -9.10
N GLU A 13 -2.13 -5.84 -8.57
CA GLU A 13 -2.93 -5.14 -7.56
C GLU A 13 -2.16 -4.88 -6.27
N ALA A 14 -1.42 -5.88 -5.76
CA ALA A 14 -0.57 -5.71 -4.59
C ALA A 14 0.46 -4.59 -4.78
N ARG A 15 1.11 -4.54 -5.96
CA ARG A 15 2.09 -3.51 -6.30
C ARG A 15 1.46 -2.12 -6.43
N ASN A 16 0.28 -2.02 -7.05
CA ASN A 16 -0.43 -0.76 -7.18
C ASN A 16 -0.83 -0.25 -5.79
N PHE A 17 -1.46 -1.11 -4.98
CA PHE A 17 -1.89 -0.77 -3.64
C PHE A 17 -0.73 -0.32 -2.74
N ALA A 18 0.39 -1.07 -2.71
CA ALA A 18 1.60 -0.67 -1.98
C ALA A 18 2.10 0.73 -2.37
N ARG A 19 2.10 1.06 -3.66
CA ARG A 19 2.51 2.38 -4.14
C ARG A 19 1.55 3.48 -3.71
N GLN A 20 0.23 3.24 -3.74
CA GLN A 20 -0.75 4.24 -3.33
C GLN A 20 -0.71 4.48 -1.82
N ILE A 21 -0.52 3.44 -1.02
CA ILE A 21 -0.31 3.56 0.43
C ILE A 21 0.97 4.36 0.71
N ALA A 22 2.10 4.02 0.08
CA ALA A 22 3.35 4.75 0.26
C ALA A 22 3.22 6.23 -0.12
N ARG A 23 2.55 6.53 -1.24
CA ARG A 23 2.27 7.92 -1.68
C ARG A 23 1.38 8.67 -0.69
N ALA A 24 0.28 8.06 -0.26
CA ALA A 24 -0.62 8.67 0.71
C ALA A 24 0.09 8.96 2.03
N TYR A 25 0.98 8.06 2.46
CA TYR A 25 1.79 8.25 3.66
C TYR A 25 2.72 9.46 3.55
N VAL A 26 3.61 9.50 2.54
CA VAL A 26 4.61 10.59 2.44
C VAL A 26 4.00 11.96 2.15
N THR A 27 2.82 11.99 1.52
CA THR A 27 2.05 13.21 1.23
C THR A 27 1.05 13.59 2.33
N SER A 28 1.00 12.83 3.42
CA SER A 28 0.23 13.24 4.61
C SER A 28 0.86 14.46 5.25
N SER A 29 0.04 15.42 5.67
CA SER A 29 0.52 16.69 6.27
C SER A 29 1.19 16.50 7.63
N SER A 30 0.85 15.44 8.37
CA SER A 30 1.53 15.06 9.60
C SER A 30 1.49 13.54 9.81
N GLN A 31 2.30 13.02 10.75
CA GLN A 31 2.38 11.58 11.01
C GLN A 31 1.10 11.05 11.64
N GLU A 32 0.41 11.85 12.45
CA GLU A 32 -0.85 11.51 13.11
C GLU A 32 -1.99 11.26 12.09
N LEU A 33 -1.96 11.94 10.94
CA LEU A 33 -2.97 11.81 9.90
C LEU A 33 -2.70 10.66 8.92
N THR A 34 -1.52 10.01 9.00
CA THR A 34 -1.14 8.94 8.08
C THR A 34 -2.09 7.75 8.16
N SER A 35 -2.56 7.39 9.36
CA SER A 35 -3.50 6.28 9.57
C SER A 35 -4.83 6.50 8.84
N ALA A 36 -5.42 7.69 9.00
CA ALA A 36 -6.66 8.07 8.32
C ALA A 36 -6.49 8.08 6.79
N ARG A 37 -5.33 8.53 6.30
CA ARG A 37 -5.02 8.56 4.86
C ARG A 37 -4.86 7.14 4.29
N ILE A 38 -4.19 6.25 5.03
CA ILE A 38 -4.08 4.83 4.68
C ILE A 38 -5.46 4.17 4.63
N GLN A 39 -6.29 4.44 5.64
CA GLN A 39 -7.63 3.89 5.72
C GLN A 39 -8.47 4.32 4.50
N ALA A 40 -8.47 5.62 4.17
CA ALA A 40 -9.20 6.12 3.01
C ALA A 40 -8.76 5.46 1.69
N VAL A 41 -7.45 5.25 1.49
CA VAL A 41 -6.95 4.52 0.31
C VAL A 41 -7.38 3.05 0.34
N THR A 42 -7.34 2.42 1.50
CA THR A 42 -7.76 1.02 1.67
C THR A 42 -9.25 0.85 1.35
N GLU A 43 -10.10 1.75 1.82
CA GLU A 43 -11.54 1.77 1.52
C GLU A 43 -11.82 2.00 0.04
N ALA A 44 -11.07 2.93 -0.61
CA ALA A 44 -11.20 3.16 -2.04
C ALA A 44 -10.82 1.91 -2.87
N PHE A 45 -9.75 1.20 -2.48
CA PHE A 45 -9.36 -0.07 -3.12
C PHE A 45 -10.36 -1.19 -2.83
N ALA A 46 -10.87 -1.28 -1.61
CA ALA A 46 -11.90 -2.23 -1.21
C ALA A 46 -13.16 -2.10 -2.08
N ALA A 47 -13.64 -0.87 -2.28
CA ALA A 47 -14.83 -0.57 -3.07
C ALA A 47 -14.65 -0.75 -4.58
N THR A 48 -13.41 -0.78 -5.08
CA THR A 48 -13.10 -0.84 -6.51
C THR A 48 -12.35 -2.11 -6.87
N SER A 49 -11.03 -2.05 -6.84
CA SER A 49 -10.16 -3.08 -7.38
C SER A 49 -10.23 -4.41 -6.60
N PHE A 50 -10.35 -4.36 -5.28
CA PHE A 50 -10.35 -5.60 -4.49
C PHE A 50 -11.66 -6.38 -4.68
N ALA A 51 -12.79 -5.69 -4.78
CA ALA A 51 -14.08 -6.31 -5.07
C ALA A 51 -14.10 -7.01 -6.45
N SER A 52 -13.54 -6.37 -7.48
CA SER A 52 -13.48 -6.93 -8.84
C SER A 52 -12.50 -8.09 -8.94
N ASN A 53 -11.35 -8.00 -8.26
CA ASN A 53 -10.30 -9.01 -8.28
C ASN A 53 -10.45 -10.09 -7.18
N LYS A 54 -11.55 -10.06 -6.41
CA LYS A 54 -11.85 -11.03 -5.33
C LYS A 54 -10.68 -11.14 -4.32
N ILE A 55 -10.24 -9.99 -3.82
CA ILE A 55 -9.19 -9.89 -2.81
C ILE A 55 -9.85 -9.81 -1.42
N ASP A 56 -9.34 -10.59 -0.47
CA ASP A 56 -9.81 -10.61 0.92
C ASP A 56 -9.46 -9.33 1.67
N LEU A 57 -10.33 -8.96 2.61
CA LEU A 57 -10.18 -7.80 3.48
C LEU A 57 -10.05 -8.23 4.95
N PRO A 58 -9.33 -7.47 5.80
CA PRO A 58 -8.45 -6.36 5.43
C PRO A 58 -7.09 -6.87 4.88
N PRO A 59 -6.46 -6.14 3.96
CA PRO A 59 -5.09 -6.44 3.54
C PRO A 59 -4.09 -6.20 4.69
N LYS A 60 -2.99 -6.95 4.73
CA LYS A 60 -1.92 -6.74 5.71
C LYS A 60 -0.97 -5.66 5.20
N ILE A 61 -0.77 -4.59 5.96
CA ILE A 61 0.11 -3.46 5.62
C ILE A 61 1.18 -3.32 6.70
N GLU A 62 2.44 -3.27 6.31
CA GLU A 62 3.59 -3.00 7.17
C GLU A 62 4.34 -1.77 6.65
N ILE A 63 4.82 -0.93 7.56
CA ILE A 63 5.46 0.34 7.23
C ILE A 63 6.79 0.42 7.98
N HIS A 64 7.86 0.69 7.24
CA HIS A 64 9.19 0.90 7.76
C HIS A 64 9.72 2.27 7.34
N CYS A 65 10.33 2.96 8.28
CA CYS A 65 10.86 4.30 8.07
C CYS A 65 12.38 4.29 8.21
N SER A 66 13.08 4.93 7.28
CA SER A 66 14.53 5.06 7.38
C SER A 66 14.98 6.11 8.41
N LEU A 67 14.07 7.03 8.78
CA LEU A 67 14.29 8.10 9.76
C LEU A 67 13.12 8.14 10.75
N ASN A 68 13.35 8.74 11.91
CA ASN A 68 12.32 9.00 12.92
C ASN A 68 12.38 10.49 13.34
N PRO A 69 11.33 11.29 13.14
CA PRO A 69 10.01 10.97 12.58
C PRO A 69 10.02 10.40 11.15
N CYS A 70 9.02 9.58 10.81
CA CYS A 70 8.94 8.91 9.49
C CYS A 70 8.84 9.91 8.33
N LEU A 71 8.25 11.08 8.60
CA LEU A 71 8.03 12.15 7.65
C LEU A 71 9.13 13.22 7.66
N SER A 72 10.32 12.90 8.18
CA SER A 72 11.48 13.77 8.08
C SER A 72 11.91 13.95 6.61
N PRO A 73 12.35 15.17 6.19
CA PRO A 73 12.86 15.42 4.85
C PRO A 73 13.95 14.44 4.44
N ASN A 74 13.92 13.98 3.19
CA ASN A 74 14.80 12.93 2.64
C ASN A 74 14.65 11.55 3.30
N GLY A 75 13.74 11.38 4.26
CA GLY A 75 13.37 10.07 4.81
C GLY A 75 12.76 9.18 3.74
N LYS A 76 12.94 7.88 3.89
CA LYS A 76 12.31 6.86 3.04
C LYS A 76 11.26 6.12 3.85
N VAL A 77 10.11 5.94 3.23
CA VAL A 77 9.01 5.12 3.75
C VAL A 77 8.87 3.91 2.85
N GLU A 78 9.17 2.75 3.40
CA GLU A 78 8.93 1.45 2.78
C GLU A 78 7.57 0.93 3.27
N VAL A 79 6.74 0.53 2.32
CA VAL A 79 5.44 -0.08 2.56
C VAL A 79 5.45 -1.47 1.96
N ILE A 80 5.21 -2.46 2.81
CA ILE A 80 5.06 -3.85 2.43
C ILE A 80 3.58 -4.20 2.58
N VAL A 81 2.99 -4.75 1.53
CA VAL A 81 1.58 -5.12 1.54
C VAL A 81 1.40 -6.56 1.14
N SER A 82 0.56 -7.28 1.87
CA SER A 82 0.20 -8.65 1.58
C SER A 82 -1.31 -8.76 1.40
N ILE A 83 -1.72 -9.31 0.26
CA ILE A 83 -3.12 -9.51 -0.10
C ILE A 83 -3.36 -10.97 -0.47
N THR A 84 -4.57 -11.45 -0.19
CA THR A 84 -4.98 -12.84 -0.46
C THR A 84 -6.15 -12.85 -1.42
N SER A 85 -6.14 -13.76 -2.40
CA SER A 85 -7.26 -13.99 -3.29
C SER A 85 -8.31 -14.88 -2.63
N ALA A 86 -9.54 -14.40 -2.49
CA ALA A 86 -10.68 -15.18 -2.01
C ALA A 86 -10.97 -16.41 -2.89
N ASN A 87 -10.75 -16.29 -4.20
CA ASN A 87 -11.05 -17.35 -5.15
C ASN A 87 -10.04 -18.51 -5.12
N SER A 88 -8.76 -18.20 -4.88
CA SER A 88 -7.66 -19.17 -5.01
C SER A 88 -6.94 -19.46 -3.70
N GLY A 89 -7.22 -18.71 -2.62
CA GLY A 89 -6.48 -18.76 -1.36
C GLY A 89 -5.03 -18.29 -1.48
N ARG A 90 -4.60 -17.82 -2.65
CA ARG A 90 -3.21 -17.43 -2.90
C ARG A 90 -2.94 -16.07 -2.30
N SER A 91 -1.91 -15.99 -1.46
CA SER A 91 -1.36 -14.74 -0.97
C SER A 91 -0.18 -14.28 -1.81
N VAL A 92 -0.12 -12.98 -2.06
CA VAL A 92 1.03 -12.32 -2.68
C VAL A 92 1.44 -11.12 -1.85
N SER A 93 2.73 -10.78 -1.93
CA SER A 93 3.28 -9.60 -1.28
C SER A 93 3.92 -8.67 -2.30
N ALA A 94 3.88 -7.37 -2.01
CA ALA A 94 4.54 -6.35 -2.80
C ALA A 94 5.06 -5.23 -1.90
N THR A 95 6.23 -4.71 -2.28
CA THR A 95 6.89 -3.60 -1.57
C THR A 95 6.91 -2.36 -2.45
N ALA A 96 6.69 -1.20 -1.85
CA ALA A 96 6.89 0.10 -2.47
C ALA A 96 7.67 1.01 -1.54
N VAL A 97 8.62 1.75 -2.09
CA VAL A 97 9.40 2.76 -1.34
C VAL A 97 9.09 4.13 -1.90
N GLN A 98 8.83 5.10 -1.02
CA GLN A 98 8.69 6.51 -1.37
C GLN A 98 9.64 7.36 -0.54
N THR A 99 10.15 8.42 -1.14
CA THR A 99 11.00 9.40 -0.45
C THR A 99 10.14 10.58 -0.03
N VAL A 100 10.31 11.04 1.19
CA VAL A 100 9.67 12.24 1.71
C VAL A 100 10.31 13.46 1.06
N ASP A 101 9.48 14.44 0.68
CA ASP A 101 9.94 15.67 0.06
C ASP A 101 11.04 16.34 0.91
N SER A 102 12.14 16.71 0.25
CA SER A 102 13.29 17.37 0.87
C SER A 102 12.97 18.81 1.32
N TRP A 103 11.92 19.42 0.77
CA TRP A 103 11.48 20.79 1.05
C TRP A 103 10.36 20.84 2.07
N ARG A 104 9.99 19.69 2.64
CA ARG A 104 8.96 19.63 3.68
C ARG A 104 9.43 20.40 4.92
N SER A 105 8.77 21.51 5.20
CA SER A 105 8.90 22.22 6.49
C SER A 105 8.03 21.50 7.51
N ASN A 106 8.64 20.90 8.53
CA ASN A 106 7.94 20.33 9.67
C ASN A 106 7.39 21.43 10.60
#